data_AF-A0A5E4F674-F1
#
_entry.id   AF-A0A5E4F674-F1
#
_cell.length_a   1.000
_cell.length_b   1.000
_cell.length_c   1.000
_cell.angle_alpha   90.00
_cell.angle_beta   90.00
_cell.angle_gamma   90.00
#
_symmetry.space_group_name_H-M   'P 1'
#
loop_
_entity.id
_entity.type
_entity.pdbx_description
1 polymer ?
#
loop_
_entity_poly.entity_id
_entity_poly.type
_entity_poly.pdbx_seq_one_letter_code
_entity_poly.pdbx_strand_id
1 'polypeptide(L)'
;MSLTIPTNLSKPMLKPKFSSPLATKLPRTVVFCSASQTPNPTPEKISTASPMQAFSAALALSSILLGSAPMPAVADIAGLTPCKDSKQFAKREKQQIKKLESSLKLYAPDSAPALAINATIEKTQRRFANYGKQGLLCGSDGLPHLIVSGDQRHWGEFITPGILFLYIAGWIGWVGRSYLIAIRDDKKPTQKEIIIDVPLATGLVFRGFIWPVAAYRELVNGELIAKDV
;
A
#
# COMPACT_ATOMS: atom_id res chain seq x y z
N MET A 1 11.46 54.94 25.17
CA MET A 1 10.79 55.16 23.88
C MET A 1 9.94 53.95 23.59
N SER A 2 8.63 54.10 23.77
CA SER A 2 7.63 53.03 23.70
C SER A 2 7.31 52.69 22.25
N LEU A 3 7.51 51.43 21.85
CA LEU A 3 7.08 50.94 20.54
C LEU A 3 5.77 50.15 20.72
N THR A 4 4.68 50.85 20.42
CA THR A 4 3.31 50.35 20.34
C THR A 4 3.14 49.44 19.14
N ILE A 5 2.63 48.23 19.37
CA ILE A 5 2.21 47.26 18.36
C ILE A 5 0.76 47.59 17.97
N PRO A 6 0.42 47.83 16.69
CA PRO A 6 -0.97 47.99 16.29
C PRO A 6 -1.66 46.62 16.16
N THR A 7 -2.58 46.37 17.08
CA THR A 7 -3.66 45.38 16.98
C THR A 7 -4.72 45.90 16.01
N ASN A 8 -4.85 45.32 14.82
CA ASN A 8 -6.07 45.37 13.99
C ASN A 8 -5.90 44.51 12.74
N LEU A 9 -6.42 43.28 12.74
CA LEU A 9 -7.14 42.68 11.60
C LEU A 9 -7.71 41.29 12.01
N SER A 10 -8.72 41.29 12.88
CA SER A 10 -9.55 40.11 13.14
C SER A 10 -10.76 40.12 12.19
N LYS A 11 -10.69 39.37 11.09
CA LYS A 11 -11.87 38.93 10.32
C LYS A 11 -11.69 37.50 9.84
N PRO A 12 -12.31 36.49 10.49
CA PRO A 12 -12.55 35.20 9.88
C PRO A 12 -13.88 35.24 9.11
N MET A 13 -13.82 35.29 7.79
CA MET A 13 -14.98 34.96 6.95
C MET A 13 -14.94 33.48 6.56
N LEU A 14 -16.15 32.90 6.49
CA LEU A 14 -16.53 31.58 5.96
C LEU A 14 -16.73 30.46 7.01
N LYS A 15 -17.89 30.50 7.67
CA LYS A 15 -18.60 29.31 8.13
C LYS A 15 -19.33 28.67 6.92
N PRO A 16 -19.22 27.37 6.68
CA PRO A 16 -20.16 26.69 5.78
C PRO A 16 -21.50 26.48 6.51
N LYS A 17 -22.59 26.95 5.89
CA LYS A 17 -23.97 26.66 6.29
C LYS A 17 -24.27 25.21 5.95
N PHE A 18 -24.43 24.36 6.96
CA PHE A 18 -25.15 23.10 6.84
C PHE A 18 -26.66 23.41 6.80
N SER A 19 -27.31 23.15 5.68
CA SER A 19 -28.76 23.10 5.57
C SER A 19 -29.15 21.92 4.69
N SER A 20 -29.59 20.84 5.33
CA SER A 20 -30.49 19.85 4.74
C SER A 20 -31.93 20.35 4.93
N PRO A 21 -32.85 20.12 3.97
CA PRO A 21 -33.70 18.93 4.11
C PRO A 21 -34.19 18.36 2.77
N LEU A 22 -34.07 17.04 2.56
CA LEU A 22 -35.00 16.25 1.74
C LEU A 22 -34.68 14.75 1.93
N ALA A 23 -35.42 14.07 2.78
CA ALA A 23 -36.56 13.23 2.40
C ALA A 23 -36.17 12.05 1.49
N THR A 24 -35.92 10.95 2.20
CA THR A 24 -35.82 9.54 1.85
C THR A 24 -36.76 9.09 0.72
N LYS A 25 -36.22 8.37 -0.27
CA LYS A 25 -36.93 7.29 -0.99
C LYS A 25 -35.92 6.39 -1.73
N LEU A 26 -35.63 5.22 -1.15
CA LEU A 26 -35.08 4.07 -1.86
C LEU A 26 -35.99 2.86 -1.56
N PRO A 27 -36.33 2.01 -2.54
CA PRO A 27 -37.29 0.93 -2.34
C PRO A 27 -36.68 -0.20 -1.50
N ARG A 28 -37.39 -0.58 -0.45
CA ARG A 28 -37.09 -1.70 0.43
C ARG A 28 -37.77 -2.94 -0.15
N THR A 29 -37.00 -3.83 -0.77
CA THR A 29 -37.49 -5.15 -1.18
C THR A 29 -37.64 -6.00 0.09
N VAL A 30 -38.88 -6.27 0.49
CA VAL A 30 -39.21 -7.18 1.59
C VAL A 30 -39.62 -8.50 0.95
N VAL A 31 -38.79 -9.53 1.09
CA VAL A 31 -39.18 -10.90 0.72
C VAL A 31 -39.98 -11.48 1.89
N PHE A 32 -41.27 -11.70 1.64
CA PHE A 32 -42.19 -12.38 2.54
C PHE A 32 -42.17 -13.88 2.18
N CYS A 33 -41.74 -14.75 3.11
CA CYS A 33 -42.00 -16.18 3.01
C CYS A 33 -43.08 -16.54 4.02
N SER A 34 -44.27 -16.83 3.51
CA SER A 34 -45.35 -17.48 4.29
C SER A 34 -44.98 -18.94 4.54
N ALA A 35 -44.92 -19.32 5.81
CA ALA A 35 -45.02 -20.72 6.24
C ALA A 35 -46.48 -21.00 6.60
N SER A 36 -47.07 -22.04 6.01
CA SER A 36 -48.30 -22.64 6.51
C SER A 36 -48.09 -24.14 6.72
N GLN A 37 -48.65 -24.60 7.82
CA GLN A 37 -48.42 -25.86 8.53
C GLN A 37 -49.17 -27.05 7.89
N THR A 38 -48.44 -28.17 7.71
CA THR A 38 -48.70 -29.57 8.18
C THR A 38 -50.13 -30.16 8.15
N PRO A 39 -50.32 -31.49 7.93
CA PRO A 39 -50.11 -32.46 9.02
C PRO A 39 -49.53 -33.86 8.65
N ASN A 40 -48.90 -34.47 9.66
CA ASN A 40 -48.49 -35.89 9.81
C ASN A 40 -49.73 -36.82 10.05
N PRO A 41 -49.66 -38.16 10.29
CA PRO A 41 -48.58 -39.19 10.17
C PRO A 41 -49.00 -40.60 9.60
N THR A 42 -48.01 -41.40 9.13
CA THR A 42 -47.86 -42.91 9.14
C THR A 42 -48.89 -43.85 8.47
N PRO A 43 -48.61 -45.16 8.26
CA PRO A 43 -47.48 -45.86 7.59
C PRO A 43 -47.98 -46.82 6.46
N GLU A 44 -47.14 -47.26 5.52
CA GLU A 44 -47.08 -48.63 4.93
C GLU A 44 -46.35 -48.72 3.56
N LYS A 45 -45.31 -49.57 3.57
CA LYS A 45 -44.74 -50.47 2.55
C LYS A 45 -44.89 -50.26 1.01
N ILE A 46 -43.70 -50.40 0.40
CA ILE A 46 -43.34 -51.09 -0.87
C ILE A 46 -43.06 -50.23 -2.12
N SER A 47 -41.77 -50.28 -2.48
CA SER A 47 -41.13 -50.27 -3.81
C SER A 47 -41.48 -49.18 -4.83
N THR A 48 -40.48 -48.37 -5.18
CA THR A 48 -39.84 -48.35 -6.51
C THR A 48 -38.71 -47.31 -6.56
N ALA A 49 -37.67 -47.63 -7.33
CA ALA A 49 -36.34 -47.03 -7.29
C ALA A 49 -36.25 -45.60 -7.87
N SER A 50 -35.39 -44.75 -7.30
CA SER A 50 -34.61 -43.71 -8.03
C SER A 50 -33.45 -43.14 -7.18
N PRO A 51 -32.37 -42.61 -7.80
CA PRO A 51 -31.04 -42.52 -7.22
C PRO A 51 -30.76 -41.13 -6.61
N MET A 52 -31.10 -40.93 -5.33
CA MET A 52 -30.84 -39.66 -4.62
C MET A 52 -30.10 -39.86 -3.29
N GLN A 53 -29.36 -40.97 -3.14
CA GLN A 53 -28.57 -41.26 -1.94
C GLN A 53 -27.04 -41.19 -2.15
N ALA A 54 -26.57 -41.00 -3.38
CA ALA A 54 -25.14 -40.92 -3.69
C ALA A 54 -24.52 -39.53 -3.40
N PHE A 55 -25.32 -38.47 -3.27
CA PHE A 55 -24.80 -37.11 -3.09
C PHE A 55 -24.54 -36.73 -1.62
N SER A 56 -25.22 -37.36 -0.65
CA SER A 56 -24.99 -37.08 0.78
C SER A 56 -23.72 -37.73 1.32
N ALA A 57 -23.28 -38.85 0.74
CA ALA A 57 -22.05 -39.53 1.14
C ALA A 57 -20.77 -38.78 0.68
N ALA A 58 -20.84 -38.08 -0.46
CA ALA A 58 -19.70 -37.32 -1.00
C ALA A 58 -19.37 -36.06 -0.17
N LEU A 59 -20.37 -35.42 0.42
CA LEU A 59 -20.16 -34.23 1.27
C LEU A 59 -19.56 -34.57 2.64
N ALA A 60 -19.86 -35.76 3.19
CA ALA A 60 -19.30 -36.20 4.47
C ALA A 60 -17.80 -36.57 4.36
N LEU A 61 -17.37 -37.12 3.22
CA LEU A 61 -15.96 -37.47 2.97
C LEU A 61 -15.09 -36.24 2.68
N SER A 62 -15.65 -35.14 2.17
CA SER A 62 -14.91 -33.90 1.94
C SER A 62 -14.59 -33.12 3.23
N SER A 63 -15.30 -33.40 4.34
CA SER A 63 -15.11 -32.67 5.61
C SER A 63 -13.94 -33.22 6.47
N ILE A 64 -13.48 -34.44 6.17
CA ILE A 64 -12.38 -35.10 6.93
C ILE A 64 -10.99 -34.73 6.38
N LEU A 65 -10.90 -34.17 5.16
CA LEU A 65 -9.63 -33.73 4.55
C LEU A 65 -9.27 -32.26 4.82
N LEU A 66 -10.10 -31.52 5.57
CA LEU A 66 -9.85 -30.10 5.93
C LEU A 66 -9.31 -29.92 7.36
N GLY A 67 -9.09 -31.02 8.10
CA GLY A 67 -8.64 -30.99 9.50
C GLY A 67 -7.13 -30.84 9.73
N SER A 68 -6.30 -30.99 8.70
CA SER A 68 -4.86 -30.69 8.81
C SER A 68 -4.63 -29.22 8.43
N ALA A 69 -4.84 -28.33 9.39
CA ALA A 69 -4.28 -26.98 9.28
C ALA A 69 -2.76 -27.13 9.09
N PRO A 70 -2.17 -26.73 7.95
CA PRO A 70 -0.73 -26.68 7.86
C PRO A 70 -0.29 -25.66 8.91
N MET A 71 0.60 -26.07 9.81
CA MET A 71 1.38 -25.13 10.61
C MET A 71 1.90 -24.05 9.64
N PRO A 72 1.84 -22.76 9.99
CA PRO A 72 2.33 -21.72 9.11
C PRO A 72 3.78 -22.06 8.81
N ALA A 73 4.05 -22.47 7.59
CA ALA A 73 5.39 -22.70 7.12
C ALA A 73 6.10 -21.34 7.21
N VAL A 74 6.86 -21.15 8.28
CA VAL A 74 8.02 -20.29 8.28
C VAL A 74 8.99 -20.98 7.33
N ALA A 75 8.77 -20.78 6.03
CA ALA A 75 9.82 -21.06 5.07
C ALA A 75 10.96 -20.12 5.47
N ASP A 76 11.98 -20.70 6.12
CA ASP A 76 13.29 -20.09 6.30
C ASP A 76 13.84 -19.86 4.89
N ILE A 77 13.47 -18.73 4.29
CA ILE A 77 13.94 -18.34 2.96
C ILE A 77 15.46 -18.23 3.08
N ALA A 78 16.16 -19.19 2.44
CA ALA A 78 17.61 -19.31 2.43
C ALA A 78 18.30 -19.40 3.82
N GLY A 79 17.61 -19.90 4.85
CA GLY A 79 18.18 -20.05 6.20
C GLY A 79 18.35 -18.72 6.96
N LEU A 80 17.64 -17.67 6.55
CA LEU A 80 17.66 -16.39 7.24
C LEU A 80 16.61 -16.39 8.36
N THR A 81 17.05 -15.98 9.55
CA THR A 81 16.19 -15.84 10.73
C THR A 81 15.56 -14.45 10.80
N PRO A 82 14.37 -14.28 11.37
CA PRO A 82 13.82 -12.95 11.64
C PRO A 82 14.79 -12.06 12.42
N CYS A 83 15.00 -10.82 11.97
CA CYS A 83 15.94 -9.89 12.60
C CYS A 83 15.63 -9.61 14.08
N LYS A 84 14.36 -9.76 14.48
CA LYS A 84 13.93 -9.65 15.88
C LYS A 84 14.61 -10.66 16.80
N ASP A 85 14.87 -11.87 16.30
CA ASP A 85 15.36 -13.00 17.09
C ASP A 85 16.88 -13.22 16.89
N SER A 86 17.50 -12.47 15.98
CA SER A 86 18.93 -12.57 15.68
C SER A 86 19.80 -11.96 16.79
N LYS A 87 20.57 -12.82 17.46
CA LYS A 87 21.58 -12.40 18.47
C LYS A 87 22.63 -11.46 17.87
N GLN A 88 22.97 -11.61 16.59
CA GLN A 88 23.98 -10.78 15.92
C GLN A 88 23.44 -9.38 15.64
N PHE A 89 22.16 -9.25 15.27
CA PHE A 89 21.49 -7.95 15.09
C PHE A 89 21.47 -7.15 16.40
N ALA A 90 21.09 -7.79 17.52
CA ALA A 90 21.11 -7.15 18.85
C ALA A 90 22.53 -6.76 19.30
N LYS A 91 23.57 -7.53 18.93
CA LYS A 91 24.97 -7.15 19.20
C LYS A 91 25.37 -5.88 18.44
N ARG A 92 24.97 -5.75 17.17
CA ARG A 92 25.24 -4.55 16.35
C ARG A 92 24.60 -3.31 16.95
N GLU A 93 23.35 -3.41 17.37
CA GLU A 93 22.64 -2.31 18.04
C GLU A 93 23.40 -1.84 19.28
N LYS A 94 23.75 -2.77 20.18
CA LYS A 94 24.52 -2.44 21.40
C LYS A 94 25.90 -1.84 21.08
N GLN A 95 26.58 -2.33 20.05
CA GLN A 95 27.87 -1.75 19.63
C GLN A 95 27.73 -0.32 19.12
N GLN A 96 26.69 -0.02 18.33
CA GLN A 96 26.43 1.34 17.84
C GLN A 96 26.05 2.29 18.98
N ILE A 97 25.17 1.85 19.89
CA ILE A 97 24.79 2.63 21.06
C ILE A 97 26.00 2.90 21.96
N LYS A 98 26.81 1.88 22.26
CA LYS A 98 28.03 2.05 23.06
C LYS A 98 29.02 3.04 22.44
N LYS A 99 29.15 3.05 21.11
CA LYS A 99 29.99 4.04 20.40
C LYS A 99 29.44 5.45 20.60
N LEU A 100 28.14 5.65 20.44
CA LEU A 100 27.49 6.95 20.65
C LEU A 100 27.57 7.40 22.11
N GLU A 101 27.36 6.50 23.07
CA GLU A 101 27.53 6.77 24.51
C GLU A 101 28.98 7.12 24.87
N SER A 102 29.96 6.47 24.24
CA SER A 102 31.37 6.81 24.44
C SER A 102 31.69 8.22 23.94
N SER A 103 31.05 8.65 22.84
CA SER A 103 31.16 10.02 22.34
C SER A 103 30.41 11.02 23.22
N LEU A 104 29.28 10.63 23.80
CA LEU A 104 28.48 11.49 24.69
C LEU A 104 29.29 11.91 25.92
N LYS A 105 30.12 11.02 26.48
CA LYS A 105 30.96 11.30 27.65
C LYS A 105 31.99 12.41 27.44
N LEU A 106 32.32 12.74 26.19
CA LEU A 106 33.27 13.83 25.87
C LEU A 106 32.64 15.22 25.97
N TYR A 107 31.31 15.31 26.06
CA TYR A 107 30.57 16.57 26.05
C TYR A 107 29.81 16.80 27.36
N ALA A 108 29.63 18.06 27.72
CA ALA A 108 28.81 18.43 28.86
C ALA A 108 27.32 18.11 28.59
N PRO A 109 26.55 17.68 29.61
CA PRO A 109 25.18 17.16 29.43
C PRO A 109 24.17 18.20 28.93
N ASP A 110 24.45 19.49 29.12
CA ASP A 110 23.67 20.65 28.72
C ASP A 110 24.10 21.25 27.37
N SER A 111 25.16 20.70 26.76
CA SER A 111 25.68 21.20 25.49
C SER A 111 24.84 20.75 24.29
N ALA A 112 24.74 21.61 23.26
CA ALA A 112 24.09 21.28 21.99
C ALA A 112 24.55 19.94 21.36
N PRO A 113 25.85 19.54 21.36
CA PRO A 113 26.25 18.24 20.85
C PRO A 113 25.72 17.05 21.68
N ALA A 114 25.57 17.18 23.00
CA ALA A 114 25.01 16.11 23.83
C ALA A 114 23.53 15.84 23.47
N LEU A 115 22.74 16.89 23.23
CA LEU A 115 21.35 16.76 22.78
C LEU A 115 21.28 16.07 21.40
N ALA A 116 22.15 16.45 20.46
CA ALA A 116 22.21 15.85 19.14
C ALA A 116 22.61 14.36 19.18
N ILE A 117 23.54 13.99 20.06
CA ILE A 117 23.94 12.59 20.25
C ILE A 117 22.78 11.78 20.86
N ASN A 118 22.07 12.32 21.85
CA ASN A 118 20.88 11.67 22.42
C ASN A 118 19.78 11.44 21.37
N ALA A 119 19.49 12.44 20.53
CA ALA A 119 18.55 12.28 19.42
C ALA A 119 19.02 11.23 18.40
N THR A 120 20.34 11.10 18.20
CA THR A 120 20.93 10.06 17.33
C THR A 120 20.81 8.67 17.95
N ILE A 121 20.98 8.54 19.27
CA ILE A 121 20.76 7.28 20.01
C ILE A 121 19.30 6.85 19.86
N GLU A 122 18.35 7.75 20.10
CA GLU A 122 16.91 7.46 19.94
C GLU A 122 16.56 7.08 18.50
N LYS A 123 17.05 7.84 17.50
CA LYS A 123 16.86 7.52 16.08
C LYS A 123 17.44 6.15 15.73
N THR A 124 18.58 5.78 16.30
CA THR A 124 19.22 4.48 16.09
C THR A 124 18.38 3.36 16.69
N GLN A 125 17.94 3.48 17.95
CA GLN A 125 17.03 2.52 18.59
C GLN A 125 15.74 2.37 17.80
N ARG A 126 15.12 3.48 17.38
CA ARG A 126 13.91 3.46 16.55
C ARG A 126 14.15 2.74 15.22
N ARG A 127 15.31 2.94 14.58
CA ARG A 127 15.67 2.26 13.33
C ARG A 127 15.78 0.74 13.54
N PHE A 128 16.52 0.28 14.55
CA PHE A 128 16.65 -1.15 14.86
C PHE A 128 15.30 -1.77 15.23
N ALA A 129 14.48 -1.06 16.02
CA ALA A 129 13.12 -1.49 16.35
C ALA A 129 12.20 -1.57 15.12
N ASN A 130 12.29 -0.63 14.19
CA ASN A 130 11.51 -0.66 12.95
C ASN A 130 11.91 -1.85 12.07
N TYR A 131 13.22 -2.09 11.89
CA TYR A 131 13.72 -3.23 11.13
C TYR A 131 13.31 -4.58 11.75
N GLY A 132 13.29 -4.68 13.09
CA GLY A 132 12.78 -5.87 13.79
C GLY A 132 11.25 -6.05 13.68
N LYS A 133 10.48 -4.96 13.53
CA LYS A 133 9.01 -5.00 13.38
C LYS A 133 8.56 -5.28 11.94
N GLN A 134 9.35 -4.86 10.96
CA GLN A 134 9.03 -5.01 9.52
C GLN A 134 9.16 -6.46 9.03
N GLY A 135 9.55 -7.40 9.90
CA GLY A 135 9.70 -8.82 9.54
C GLY A 135 10.91 -9.10 8.67
N LEU A 136 11.87 -8.16 8.60
CA LEU A 136 13.09 -8.32 7.81
C LEU A 136 13.86 -9.57 8.27
N LEU A 137 14.44 -10.26 7.30
CA LEU A 137 15.22 -11.46 7.53
C LEU A 137 16.71 -11.10 7.66
N CYS A 138 17.36 -11.61 8.70
CA CYS A 138 18.76 -11.37 8.99
C CYS A 138 19.59 -12.64 8.75
N GLY A 139 20.70 -12.49 8.03
CA GLY A 139 21.70 -13.54 7.84
C GLY A 139 22.63 -13.71 9.05
N SER A 140 23.68 -14.51 8.88
CA SER A 140 24.72 -14.77 9.91
C SER A 140 25.43 -13.50 10.39
N ASP A 141 25.49 -12.47 9.57
CA ASP A 141 26.15 -11.20 9.90
C ASP A 141 25.30 -10.26 10.77
N GLY A 142 24.02 -10.61 10.99
CA GLY A 142 23.06 -9.77 11.70
C GLY A 142 22.68 -8.51 10.94
N LEU A 143 22.76 -8.53 9.60
CA LEU A 143 22.30 -7.45 8.73
C LEU A 143 20.96 -7.87 8.07
N PRO A 144 19.97 -6.95 7.97
CA PRO A 144 18.74 -7.21 7.24
C PRO A 144 19.02 -7.42 5.75
N HIS A 145 18.50 -8.51 5.19
CA HIS A 145 18.51 -8.83 3.77
C HIS A 145 17.09 -8.67 3.24
N LEU A 146 16.98 -8.30 1.96
CA LEU A 146 15.71 -8.14 1.27
C LEU A 146 15.45 -9.36 0.38
N ILE A 147 14.21 -9.85 0.37
CA ILE A 147 13.75 -10.93 -0.48
C ILE A 147 12.93 -10.36 -1.65
N VAL A 148 13.48 -10.47 -2.85
CA VAL A 148 12.84 -9.97 -4.08
C VAL A 148 12.03 -11.03 -4.82
N SER A 149 11.88 -12.24 -4.27
CA SER A 149 11.24 -13.38 -4.94
C SER A 149 9.71 -13.27 -5.10
N GLY A 150 9.09 -12.20 -4.63
CA GLY A 150 7.64 -12.01 -4.74
C GLY A 150 6.82 -12.84 -3.73
N ASP A 151 7.42 -13.27 -2.62
CA ASP A 151 6.70 -13.89 -1.50
C ASP A 151 5.79 -12.88 -0.80
N GLN A 152 4.52 -13.24 -0.59
CA GLN A 152 3.46 -12.36 -0.04
C GLN A 152 3.89 -11.68 1.27
N ARG A 153 4.64 -12.39 2.12
CA ARG A 153 5.06 -11.91 3.44
C ARG A 153 6.12 -10.80 3.36
N HIS A 154 6.81 -10.68 2.23
CA HIS A 154 7.89 -9.73 1.98
C HIS A 154 7.57 -8.75 0.81
N TRP A 155 6.31 -8.67 0.37
CA TRP A 155 5.89 -7.73 -0.70
C TRP A 155 6.15 -6.25 -0.37
N GLY A 156 6.20 -5.90 0.92
CA GLY A 156 6.54 -4.55 1.37
C GLY A 156 8.00 -4.16 1.08
N GLU A 157 8.89 -5.14 0.88
CA GLU A 157 10.33 -4.89 0.72
C GLU A 157 10.67 -4.43 -0.70
N PHE A 158 10.05 -5.02 -1.73
CA PHE A 158 10.40 -4.75 -3.12
C PHE A 158 9.20 -4.48 -4.04
N ILE A 159 8.12 -5.27 -3.95
CA ILE A 159 7.00 -5.16 -4.88
C ILE A 159 6.23 -3.85 -4.68
N THR A 160 5.92 -3.49 -3.44
CA THR A 160 5.21 -2.25 -3.11
C THR A 160 5.99 -1.00 -3.53
N PRO A 161 7.28 -0.81 -3.15
CA PRO A 161 8.07 0.31 -3.64
C PRO A 161 8.37 0.23 -5.15
N GLY A 162 8.46 -0.97 -5.72
CA GLY A 162 8.68 -1.18 -7.16
C GLY A 162 7.49 -0.74 -8.02
N ILE A 163 6.28 -1.12 -7.65
CA ILE A 163 5.05 -0.66 -8.33
C ILE A 163 4.89 0.85 -8.17
N LEU A 164 5.19 1.40 -6.98
CA LEU A 164 5.18 2.84 -6.75
C LEU A 164 6.18 3.56 -7.67
N PHE A 165 7.39 3.02 -7.81
CA PHE A 165 8.40 3.56 -8.72
C PHE A 165 7.92 3.52 -10.18
N LEU A 166 7.44 2.38 -10.67
CA LEU A 166 6.92 2.25 -12.03
C LEU A 166 5.72 3.18 -12.28
N TYR A 167 4.87 3.37 -11.28
CA TYR A 167 3.75 4.31 -11.37
C TYR A 167 4.21 5.75 -11.55
N ILE A 168 5.19 6.20 -10.77
CA ILE A 168 5.74 7.55 -10.86
C ILE A 168 6.51 7.74 -12.17
N ALA A 169 7.36 6.77 -12.54
CA ALA A 169 8.14 6.82 -13.77
C ALA A 169 7.23 6.83 -15.01
N GLY A 170 6.20 5.97 -15.02
CA GLY A 170 5.20 5.93 -16.09
C GLY A 170 4.37 7.22 -16.16
N TRP A 171 4.03 7.83 -15.03
CA TRP A 171 3.35 9.14 -15.01
C TRP A 171 4.23 10.21 -15.66
N ILE A 172 5.50 10.33 -15.26
CA ILE A 172 6.44 11.31 -15.84
C ILE A 172 6.59 11.07 -17.34
N GLY A 173 6.82 9.82 -17.77
CA GLY A 173 6.95 9.47 -19.18
C GLY A 173 5.68 9.77 -19.99
N TRP A 174 4.50 9.47 -19.43
CA TRP A 174 3.23 9.70 -20.10
C TRP A 174 2.93 11.19 -20.30
N VAL A 175 3.21 12.02 -19.29
CA VAL A 175 3.04 13.48 -19.39
C VAL A 175 4.02 14.05 -20.41
N GLY A 176 5.27 13.60 -20.41
CA GLY A 176 6.27 13.98 -21.40
C GLY A 176 5.83 13.66 -22.82
N ARG A 177 5.40 12.42 -23.08
CA ARG A 177 4.85 12.00 -24.39
C ARG A 177 3.65 12.86 -24.79
N SER A 178 2.69 13.05 -23.87
CA SER A 178 1.47 13.80 -24.16
C SER A 178 1.75 15.26 -24.48
N TYR A 179 2.75 15.87 -23.82
CA TYR A 179 3.15 17.25 -24.08
C TYR A 179 3.78 17.39 -25.46
N LEU A 180 4.71 16.49 -25.82
CA LEU A 180 5.36 16.48 -27.13
C LEU A 180 4.36 16.28 -28.27
N ILE A 181 3.37 15.39 -28.09
CA ILE A 181 2.30 15.17 -29.08
C ILE A 181 1.45 16.44 -29.24
N ALA A 182 1.10 17.11 -28.15
CA ALA A 182 0.24 18.30 -28.18
C ALA A 182 0.92 19.52 -28.86
N ILE A 183 2.24 19.66 -28.76
CA ILE A 183 2.97 20.79 -29.37
C ILE A 183 3.43 20.52 -30.81
N ARG A 184 3.43 19.25 -31.26
CA ARG A 184 3.93 18.85 -32.59
C ARG A 184 3.23 19.58 -33.74
N ASP A 185 1.93 19.83 -33.61
CA ASP A 185 1.09 20.42 -34.66
C ASP A 185 1.04 21.97 -34.56
N ASP A 186 1.77 22.57 -33.62
CA ASP A 186 1.88 24.03 -33.47
C ASP A 186 2.84 24.64 -34.52
N LYS A 187 2.73 25.94 -34.78
CA LYS A 187 3.51 26.64 -35.81
C LYS A 187 5.02 26.66 -35.51
N LYS A 188 5.42 26.52 -34.25
CA LYS A 188 6.82 26.56 -33.78
C LYS A 188 7.04 25.59 -32.59
N PRO A 189 7.06 24.27 -32.83
CA PRO A 189 7.18 23.27 -31.75
C PRO A 189 8.48 23.43 -30.95
N THR A 190 9.59 23.72 -31.62
CA THR A 190 10.91 23.91 -30.98
C THR A 190 10.94 25.06 -29.98
N GLN A 191 10.10 26.09 -30.18
CA GLN A 191 10.00 27.21 -29.25
C GLN A 191 9.26 26.81 -27.96
N LYS A 192 8.29 25.90 -28.05
CA LYS A 192 7.50 25.37 -26.93
C LYS A 192 8.23 24.28 -26.12
N GLU A 193 9.33 23.75 -26.64
CA GLU A 193 10.25 22.89 -25.91
C GLU A 193 11.21 23.70 -25.01
N ILE A 194 11.71 24.84 -25.51
CA ILE A 194 12.60 25.74 -24.75
C ILE A 194 11.81 26.54 -23.73
N ILE A 195 10.69 27.12 -24.15
CA ILE A 195 9.79 27.90 -23.30
C ILE A 195 8.53 27.06 -23.10
N ILE A 196 8.51 26.31 -22.00
CA ILE A 196 7.42 25.38 -21.69
C ILE A 196 6.12 26.15 -21.49
N ASP A 197 5.08 25.67 -22.15
CA ASP A 197 3.72 26.12 -21.93
C ASP A 197 3.18 25.56 -20.60
N VAL A 198 3.46 26.27 -19.51
CA VAL A 198 3.08 25.90 -18.14
C VAL A 198 1.58 25.57 -17.99
N PRO A 199 0.62 26.36 -18.54
CA PRO A 199 -0.79 26.03 -18.39
C PRO A 199 -1.18 24.75 -19.13
N LEU A 200 -0.64 24.50 -20.32
CA LEU A 200 -0.88 23.24 -21.04
C LEU A 200 -0.25 22.05 -20.31
N ALA A 201 1.01 22.19 -19.87
CA ALA A 201 1.74 21.15 -19.14
C ALA A 201 1.01 20.77 -17.84
N THR A 202 0.53 21.76 -17.07
CA THR A 202 -0.23 21.50 -15.83
C THR A 202 -1.51 20.71 -16.12
N GLY A 203 -2.23 21.05 -17.19
CA GLY A 203 -3.41 20.30 -17.62
C GLY A 203 -3.12 18.85 -18.04
N LEU A 204 -1.93 18.58 -18.58
CA LEU A 204 -1.49 17.22 -18.92
C LEU A 204 -0.98 16.44 -17.70
N VAL A 205 -0.32 17.10 -16.74
CA VAL A 205 0.14 16.49 -15.48
C VAL A 205 -1.03 15.83 -14.74
N PHE A 206 -2.17 16.52 -14.62
CA PHE A 206 -3.36 15.96 -13.96
C PHE A 206 -3.98 14.77 -14.73
N ARG A 207 -3.94 14.79 -16.07
CA ARG A 207 -4.39 13.66 -16.89
C ARG A 207 -3.46 12.45 -16.79
N GLY A 208 -2.18 12.67 -16.52
CA GLY A 208 -1.19 11.62 -16.32
C GLY A 208 -1.43 10.72 -15.11
N PHE A 209 -2.33 11.06 -14.17
CA PHE A 209 -2.65 10.19 -13.05
C PHE A 209 -3.30 8.86 -13.48
N ILE A 210 -4.12 8.87 -14.55
CA ILE A 210 -4.75 7.66 -15.07
C ILE A 210 -3.94 6.99 -16.20
N TRP A 211 -2.63 7.28 -16.27
CA TRP A 211 -1.76 6.79 -17.34
C TRP A 211 -1.77 5.27 -17.55
N PRO A 212 -1.87 4.37 -16.53
CA PRO A 212 -1.78 2.94 -16.79
C PRO A 212 -2.94 2.44 -17.65
N VAL A 213 -4.14 2.99 -17.42
CA VAL A 213 -5.33 2.62 -18.19
C VAL A 213 -5.33 3.29 -19.56
N ALA A 214 -4.95 4.57 -19.63
CA ALA A 214 -4.87 5.31 -20.90
C ALA A 214 -3.82 4.69 -21.84
N ALA A 215 -2.61 4.41 -21.34
CA ALA A 215 -1.55 3.76 -22.08
C ALA A 215 -1.94 2.35 -22.55
N TYR A 216 -2.61 1.56 -21.69
CA TYR A 216 -3.09 0.25 -22.08
C TYR A 216 -4.16 0.32 -23.19
N ARG A 217 -5.07 1.29 -23.14
CA ARG A 217 -6.07 1.53 -24.20
C ARG A 217 -5.40 1.95 -25.52
N GLU A 218 -4.47 2.91 -25.47
CA GLU A 218 -3.73 3.35 -26.67
C GLU A 218 -2.83 2.25 -27.26
N LEU A 219 -2.28 1.36 -26.42
CA LEU A 219 -1.54 0.18 -26.87
C LEU A 219 -2.44 -0.78 -27.64
N VAL A 220 -3.63 -1.10 -27.11
CA VAL A 220 -4.59 -2.00 -27.77
C VAL A 220 -5.16 -1.37 -29.05
N ASN A 221 -5.37 -0.06 -29.05
CA ASN A 221 -5.86 0.68 -30.22
C ASN A 221 -4.78 0.92 -31.29
N GLY A 222 -3.50 0.65 -30.98
CA GLY A 222 -2.38 0.86 -31.91
C GLY A 222 -1.96 2.32 -32.11
N GLU A 223 -2.34 3.23 -31.21
CA GLU A 223 -1.94 4.65 -31.24
C GLU A 223 -0.63 4.90 -30.47
N LEU A 224 -0.21 3.95 -29.63
CA LEU A 224 1.01 4.07 -28.83
C LEU A 224 2.29 3.91 -29.67
N ILE A 225 2.25 3.13 -30.75
CA ILE A 225 3.42 2.74 -31.57
C ILE A 225 3.25 3.29 -32.99
N ALA A 226 4.33 3.79 -33.58
CA ALA A 226 4.33 4.20 -34.99
C ALA A 226 4.22 2.96 -35.90
N LYS A 227 3.54 3.10 -37.04
CA LYS A 227 3.25 1.97 -37.96
C LYS A 227 4.46 1.51 -38.79
N ASP A 228 5.56 2.25 -38.76
CA ASP A 228 6.78 1.99 -39.55
C ASP A 228 7.83 1.19 -38.76
N VAL A 229 7.40 0.29 -37.86
CA VAL A 229 8.25 -0.62 -37.07
C VAL A 229 7.92 -2.06 -37.42
#